data_AF-A0A8H4IKR0-F1
#
_entry.id   AF-A0A8H4IKR0-F1
#
_cell.length_a   1.000
_cell.length_b   1.000
_cell.length_c   1.000
_cell.angle_alpha   90.00
_cell.angle_beta   90.00
_cell.angle_gamma   90.00
#
_symmetry.space_group_name_H-M   'P 1'
#
loop_
_entity.id
_entity.type
_entity.pdbx_description
1 polymer ?
#
loop_
_entity_poly.entity_id
_entity_poly.type
_entity_poly.pdbx_seq_one_letter_code
_entity_poly.pdbx_strand_id
1 'polypeptide(L)'
;MATSASPGLFSTLRPFGAPPTPILSVILTYGINIVATPRMYYSTRLLGENNKDPASLIHHAEQDKGVVSPEKRTKIIRSKGAAANLAENMPLYLVATLVGWLGGVSPGYQNLYHLVWFLSRSGYKWAYLQGKGTARSMFFNVAILANFTMLVVGGNALHAKTSLFTS
;
A
#
# COMPACT_ATOMS: atom_id res chain seq x y z
N MET A 1 -4.03 20.52 -41.45
CA MET A 1 -3.18 20.38 -40.25
C MET A 1 -4.07 19.91 -39.10
N ALA A 2 -4.01 18.63 -38.75
CA ALA A 2 -4.74 18.12 -37.59
C ALA A 2 -3.91 18.41 -36.34
N THR A 3 -4.44 19.27 -35.47
CA THR A 3 -3.90 19.52 -34.13
C THR A 3 -4.02 18.23 -33.32
N SER A 4 -2.91 17.53 -33.14
CA SER A 4 -2.80 16.43 -32.18
C SER A 4 -3.05 17.02 -30.79
N ALA A 5 -4.22 16.74 -30.22
CA ALA A 5 -4.50 17.05 -28.83
C ALA A 5 -3.52 16.25 -27.97
N SER A 6 -2.70 16.95 -27.19
CA SER A 6 -1.82 16.33 -26.21
C SER A 6 -2.69 15.49 -25.27
N PRO A 7 -2.48 14.17 -25.15
CA PRO A 7 -3.30 13.34 -24.28
C PRO A 7 -3.13 13.84 -22.85
N GLY A 8 -4.21 14.37 -22.25
CA GLY A 8 -4.19 14.86 -20.88
C GLY A 8 -3.84 13.74 -19.89
N LEU A 9 -3.39 14.10 -18.68
CA LEU A 9 -3.02 13.16 -17.61
C LEU A 9 -4.10 12.08 -17.34
N PHE A 10 -5.36 12.40 -17.62
CA PHE A 10 -6.53 11.52 -17.45
C PHE A 10 -7.01 10.82 -18.74
N SER A 11 -6.45 11.11 -19.91
CA SER A 11 -6.82 10.45 -21.17
C SER A 11 -6.23 9.04 -21.31
N THR A 12 -5.57 8.54 -20.25
CA THR A 12 -4.99 7.19 -20.17
C THR A 12 -5.85 6.26 -19.31
N LEU A 13 -7.19 6.41 -19.37
CA LEU A 13 -8.11 5.39 -18.89
C LEU A 13 -7.74 4.05 -19.52
N ARG A 14 -7.35 3.11 -18.67
CA ARG A 14 -6.90 1.77 -19.07
C ARG A 14 -8.09 0.91 -19.47
N PRO A 15 -7.88 -0.27 -20.09
CA PRO A 15 -8.96 -1.25 -20.27
C PRO A 15 -9.76 -1.38 -18.97
N PHE A 16 -11.10 -1.41 -19.10
CA PHE A 16 -12.06 -1.42 -17.98
C PHE A 16 -12.21 -0.10 -17.19
N GLY A 17 -11.71 1.03 -17.71
CA GLY A 17 -11.89 2.35 -17.07
C GLY A 17 -11.04 2.53 -15.82
N ALA A 18 -10.02 1.68 -15.62
CA ALA A 18 -9.12 1.82 -14.49
C ALA A 18 -8.29 3.10 -14.62
N PRO A 19 -8.06 3.82 -13.50
CA PRO A 19 -7.28 5.04 -13.53
C PRO A 19 -5.81 4.73 -13.91
N PRO A 20 -5.05 5.74 -14.35
CA PRO A 20 -3.62 5.61 -14.57
C PRO A 20 -2.92 4.93 -13.39
N THR A 21 -1.89 4.12 -13.65
CA THR A 21 -1.20 3.33 -12.63
C THR A 21 -0.83 4.07 -11.36
N PRO A 22 -0.29 5.30 -11.43
CA PRO A 22 0.11 6.04 -10.23
C PRO A 22 -1.10 6.43 -9.36
N ILE A 23 -2.28 6.59 -9.96
CA ILE A 23 -3.51 6.84 -9.21
C ILE A 23 -4.01 5.54 -8.57
N LEU A 24 -3.95 4.42 -9.30
CA LEU A 24 -4.29 3.11 -8.74
C LEU A 24 -3.41 2.76 -7.53
N SER A 25 -2.10 3.02 -7.59
CA SER A 25 -1.18 2.75 -6.47
C SER A 25 -1.50 3.59 -5.24
N VAL A 26 -1.87 4.86 -5.40
CA VAL A 26 -2.32 5.71 -4.29
C VAL A 26 -3.63 5.17 -3.69
N ILE A 27 -4.61 4.81 -4.51
CA ILE A 27 -5.88 4.24 -4.05
C ILE A 27 -5.65 2.95 -3.27
N LEU A 28 -4.84 2.03 -3.80
CA LEU A 28 -4.54 0.75 -3.14
C LEU A 28 -3.78 0.95 -1.83
N THR A 29 -2.87 1.93 -1.78
CA THR A 29 -2.14 2.29 -0.56
C THR A 29 -3.10 2.76 0.53
N TYR A 30 -4.06 3.62 0.17
CA TYR A 30 -5.11 4.04 1.10
C TYR A 30 -6.00 2.86 1.51
N GLY A 31 -6.34 1.98 0.57
CA GLY A 31 -7.13 0.77 0.83
C GLY A 31 -6.54 -0.15 1.91
N ILE A 32 -5.22 -0.37 1.90
CA ILE A 32 -4.54 -1.18 2.94
C ILE A 32 -4.65 -0.54 4.32
N ASN A 33 -4.66 0.80 4.38
CA ASN A 33 -4.80 1.51 5.65
C ASN A 33 -6.20 1.35 6.24
N ILE A 34 -7.24 1.16 5.43
CA ILE A 34 -8.62 0.90 5.92
C ILE A 34 -8.74 -0.51 6.53
N VAL A 35 -7.99 -1.49 6.01
CA VAL A 35 -8.05 -2.88 6.50
C VAL A 35 -7.48 -2.97 7.92
N ALA A 36 -8.26 -3.40 8.91
CA ALA A 36 -7.77 -3.73 10.26
C ALA A 36 -7.03 -2.59 10.98
N THR A 37 -7.65 -1.40 11.00
CA THR A 37 -7.16 -0.24 11.75
C THR A 37 -7.18 -0.47 13.26
N PRO A 38 -6.33 0.23 14.04
CA PRO A 38 -6.34 0.14 15.51
C PRO A 38 -7.73 0.42 16.10
N ARG A 39 -8.48 1.34 15.48
CA ARG A 39 -9.85 1.73 15.87
C ARG A 39 -10.83 0.55 15.95
N MET A 40 -10.66 -0.48 15.13
CA MET A 40 -11.54 -1.67 15.16
C MET A 40 -11.42 -2.49 16.45
N TYR A 41 -10.36 -2.26 17.24
CA TYR A 41 -10.09 -2.98 18.47
C TYR A 41 -10.39 -2.17 19.74
N TYR A 42 -10.81 -0.91 19.61
CA TYR A 42 -11.20 -0.10 20.76
C TYR A 42 -12.50 -0.60 21.38
N SER A 43 -12.67 -0.36 22.68
CA SER A 43 -13.95 -0.60 23.35
C SER A 43 -14.94 0.50 23.00
N THR A 44 -16.24 0.20 23.09
CA THR A 44 -17.32 1.19 22.92
C THR A 44 -17.18 2.36 23.89
N ARG A 45 -16.62 2.12 25.08
CA ARG A 45 -16.29 3.15 26.08
C ARG A 45 -15.26 4.16 25.56
N LEU A 46 -14.14 3.67 25.01
CA LEU A 46 -13.11 4.53 24.39
C LEU A 46 -13.67 5.34 23.21
N LEU A 47 -14.47 4.69 22.36
CA LEU A 47 -15.09 5.33 21.19
C LEU A 47 -16.21 6.31 21.57
N GLY A 48 -16.83 6.18 22.74
CA GLY A 48 -17.90 7.06 23.22
C GLY A 48 -17.40 8.26 24.02
N GLU A 49 -16.40 8.06 24.89
CA GLU A 49 -15.90 9.09 25.81
C GLU A 49 -14.90 10.06 25.14
N ASN A 50 -14.10 9.61 24.16
CA ASN A 50 -12.93 10.37 23.66
C ASN A 50 -12.73 10.35 22.12
N ASN A 51 -13.79 10.29 21.30
CA ASN A 51 -13.66 10.22 19.83
C ASN A 51 -13.19 11.50 19.11
N LYS A 52 -12.63 12.47 19.84
CA LYS A 52 -12.20 13.76 19.28
C LYS A 52 -10.77 13.70 18.74
N ASP A 53 -9.92 12.83 19.27
CA ASP A 53 -8.53 12.65 18.81
C ASP A 53 -8.13 11.15 18.74
N PRO A 54 -7.87 10.60 17.54
CA PRO A 54 -7.43 9.22 17.38
C PRO A 54 -6.09 8.90 18.06
N ALA A 55 -5.19 9.87 18.20
CA ALA A 55 -3.87 9.66 18.80
C ALA A 55 -3.99 9.48 20.33
N SER A 56 -4.78 10.33 21.00
CA SER A 56 -5.10 10.16 22.42
C SER A 56 -5.80 8.83 22.69
N LEU A 57 -6.71 8.37 21.81
CA LEU A 57 -7.36 7.06 21.97
C LEU A 57 -6.38 5.88 21.97
N ILE A 58 -5.32 5.94 21.17
CA ILE A 58 -4.24 4.93 21.21
C ILE A 58 -3.54 4.98 22.56
N HIS A 59 -3.20 6.17 23.04
CA HIS A 59 -2.50 6.37 24.30
C HIS A 59 -3.33 5.85 25.49
N HIS A 60 -4.62 6.18 25.53
CA HIS A 60 -5.57 5.67 26.53
C HIS A 60 -5.72 4.15 26.46
N ALA A 61 -5.87 3.59 25.26
CA ALA A 61 -5.93 2.13 25.09
C ALA A 61 -4.63 1.41 25.51
N GLU A 62 -3.48 2.10 25.43
CA GLU A 62 -2.19 1.59 25.85
C GLU A 62 -1.92 1.78 27.34
N GLN A 63 -2.42 2.83 28.00
CA GLN A 63 -2.06 3.14 29.39
C GLN A 63 -3.14 2.82 30.42
N ASP A 64 -4.41 2.90 30.04
CA ASP A 64 -5.50 2.79 31.00
C ASP A 64 -5.83 1.33 31.31
N LYS A 65 -5.61 0.92 32.56
CA LYS A 65 -5.94 -0.43 33.02
C LYS A 65 -7.46 -0.64 33.02
N GLY A 66 -7.92 -1.78 32.48
CA GLY A 66 -9.34 -2.18 32.50
C GLY A 66 -10.21 -1.58 31.38
N VAL A 67 -9.67 -0.70 30.53
CA VAL A 67 -10.42 -0.07 29.43
C VAL A 67 -10.45 -0.94 28.17
N VAL A 68 -9.39 -1.73 27.95
CA VAL A 68 -9.22 -2.65 26.82
C VAL A 68 -8.68 -3.99 27.31
N SER A 69 -9.19 -5.10 26.78
CA SER A 69 -8.67 -6.43 27.13
C SER A 69 -7.20 -6.58 26.68
N PRO A 70 -6.38 -7.39 27.39
CA PRO A 70 -4.97 -7.61 27.00
C PRO A 70 -4.78 -8.06 25.55
N GLU A 71 -5.70 -8.89 25.05
CA GLU A 71 -5.70 -9.35 23.66
C GLU A 71 -5.93 -8.20 22.66
N LYS A 72 -6.93 -7.34 22.93
CA LYS A 72 -7.23 -6.18 22.08
C LYS A 72 -6.09 -5.16 22.11
N ARG A 73 -5.49 -4.92 23.29
CA ARG A 73 -4.30 -4.07 23.43
C ARG A 73 -3.13 -4.58 22.59
N THR A 74 -2.91 -5.89 22.60
CA THR A 74 -1.90 -6.53 21.74
C THR A 74 -2.18 -6.30 20.25
N LYS A 75 -3.45 -6.41 19.81
CA LYS A 75 -3.85 -6.13 18.42
C LYS A 75 -3.66 -4.66 18.04
N ILE A 76 -3.91 -3.72 18.95
CA ILE A 76 -3.67 -2.28 18.73
C ILE A 76 -2.18 -2.00 18.49
N ILE A 77 -1.31 -2.49 19.38
CA ILE A 77 0.14 -2.33 19.27
C ILE A 77 0.64 -2.95 17.94
N ARG A 78 0.17 -4.16 17.63
CA ARG A 78 0.50 -4.85 16.37
C ARG A 78 0.01 -4.09 15.13
N SER A 79 -1.18 -3.51 15.19
CA SER A 79 -1.73 -2.70 14.08
C SER A 79 -0.88 -1.45 13.83
N LYS A 80 -0.43 -0.76 14.90
CA LYS A 80 0.52 0.37 14.79
C LYS A 80 1.82 -0.05 14.12
N GLY A 81 2.41 -1.17 14.56
CA GLY A 81 3.63 -1.71 13.96
C GLY A 81 3.46 -2.06 12.48
N ALA A 82 2.33 -2.66 12.11
CA ALA A 82 2.03 -2.97 10.71
C ALA A 82 1.83 -1.70 9.86
N ALA A 83 1.22 -0.65 10.41
CA ALA A 83 1.02 0.63 9.73
C ALA A 83 2.34 1.39 9.52
N ALA A 84 3.20 1.43 10.54
CA ALA A 84 4.55 2.01 10.42
C ALA A 84 5.37 1.30 9.33
N ASN A 85 5.35 -0.03 9.32
CA ASN A 85 6.03 -0.80 8.28
C ASN A 85 5.47 -0.49 6.87
N LEU A 86 4.16 -0.27 6.73
CA LEU A 86 3.59 0.14 5.45
C LEU A 86 4.10 1.52 5.03
N ALA A 87 4.14 2.48 5.95
CA ALA A 87 4.65 3.82 5.68
C ALA A 87 6.11 3.80 5.19
N GLU A 88 6.97 2.99 5.82
CA GLU A 88 8.37 2.83 5.44
C GLU A 88 8.54 2.19 4.05
N ASN A 89 7.64 1.28 3.66
CA ASN A 89 7.73 0.54 2.39
C ASN A 89 6.99 1.21 1.22
N MET A 90 6.14 2.20 1.52
CA MET A 90 5.34 2.91 0.53
C MET A 90 6.18 3.64 -0.53
N PRO A 91 7.28 4.35 -0.19
CA PRO A 91 8.11 5.02 -1.19
C PRO A 91 8.65 4.06 -2.25
N LEU A 92 9.12 2.87 -1.85
CA LEU A 92 9.64 1.87 -2.77
C LEU A 92 8.58 1.39 -3.76
N TYR A 93 7.35 1.15 -3.28
CA TYR A 93 6.23 0.76 -4.14
C TYR A 93 5.84 1.88 -5.12
N LEU A 94 5.77 3.13 -4.66
CA LEU A 94 5.45 4.28 -5.51
C LEU A 94 6.51 4.48 -6.60
N VAL A 95 7.79 4.39 -6.24
CA VAL A 95 8.91 4.49 -7.21
C VAL A 95 8.85 3.35 -8.22
N ALA A 96 8.64 2.10 -7.78
CA ALA A 96 8.49 0.95 -8.69
C ALA A 96 7.35 1.17 -9.69
N THR A 97 6.20 1.67 -9.20
CA THR A 97 5.03 1.99 -10.02
C THR A 97 5.34 3.06 -11.07
N LEU A 98 6.01 4.15 -10.65
CA LEU A 98 6.36 5.25 -11.52
C LEU A 98 7.35 4.82 -12.61
N VAL A 99 8.39 4.05 -12.24
CA VAL A 99 9.36 3.52 -13.20
C VAL A 99 8.69 2.59 -14.21
N GLY A 100 7.81 1.69 -13.76
CA GLY A 100 7.01 0.84 -14.66
C GLY A 100 6.12 1.64 -15.62
N TRP A 101 5.50 2.71 -15.13
CA TRP A 101 4.67 3.60 -15.94
C TRP A 101 5.48 4.40 -16.95
N LEU A 102 6.55 5.07 -16.52
CA LEU A 102 7.43 5.89 -17.38
C LEU A 102 8.16 5.05 -18.43
N GLY A 103 8.59 3.84 -18.06
CA GLY A 103 9.19 2.86 -18.96
C GLY A 103 8.22 2.29 -19.99
N GLY A 104 6.91 2.52 -19.85
CA GLY A 104 5.92 2.03 -20.80
C GLY A 104 5.61 0.54 -20.67
N VAL A 105 5.80 -0.05 -19.48
CA VAL A 105 5.39 -1.44 -19.19
C VAL A 105 3.90 -1.60 -19.50
N SER A 106 3.47 -2.76 -20.02
CA SER A 106 2.06 -2.93 -20.38
C SER A 106 1.13 -2.74 -19.16
N PRO A 107 -0.07 -2.18 -19.33
CA PRO A 107 -1.02 -2.00 -18.23
C PRO A 107 -1.39 -3.29 -17.50
N GLY A 108 -1.50 -4.41 -18.22
CA GLY A 108 -1.82 -5.71 -17.64
C GLY A 108 -0.76 -6.18 -16.65
N TYR A 109 0.53 -6.05 -17.02
CA TYR A 109 1.63 -6.38 -16.10
C TYR A 109 1.62 -5.45 -14.89
N GLN A 110 1.48 -4.14 -15.10
CA GLN A 110 1.40 -3.18 -13.98
C GLN A 110 0.29 -3.57 -13.00
N ASN A 111 -0.93 -3.81 -13.49
CA ASN A 111 -2.07 -4.21 -12.67
C ASN A 111 -1.81 -5.51 -11.89
N LEU A 112 -1.17 -6.50 -12.51
CA LEU A 112 -0.80 -7.75 -11.83
C LEU A 112 0.12 -7.48 -10.63
N TYR A 113 1.18 -6.70 -10.81
CA TYR A 113 2.09 -6.38 -9.70
C TYR A 113 1.41 -5.53 -8.61
N HIS A 114 0.49 -4.62 -8.97
CA HIS A 114 -0.32 -3.91 -7.98
C HIS A 114 -1.18 -4.85 -7.16
N LEU A 115 -1.82 -5.81 -7.81
CA LEU A 115 -2.65 -6.81 -7.13
C LEU A 115 -1.82 -7.68 -6.20
N VAL A 116 -0.70 -8.23 -6.70
CA VAL A 116 0.23 -9.05 -5.90
C VAL A 116 0.73 -8.27 -4.69
N TRP A 117 1.16 -7.02 -4.89
CA TRP A 117 1.61 -6.17 -3.79
C TRP A 117 0.49 -5.90 -2.79
N PHE A 118 -0.69 -5.49 -3.25
CA PHE A 118 -1.83 -5.17 -2.40
C PHE A 118 -2.29 -6.37 -1.56
N LEU A 119 -2.45 -7.54 -2.18
CA LEU A 119 -2.85 -8.77 -1.49
C LEU A 119 -1.78 -9.22 -0.51
N SER A 120 -0.50 -9.12 -0.88
CA SER A 120 0.62 -9.46 0.00
C SER A 120 0.70 -8.51 1.21
N ARG A 121 0.50 -7.21 1.03
CA ARG A 121 0.49 -6.25 2.13
C ARG A 121 -0.74 -6.41 3.04
N SER A 122 -1.90 -6.74 2.46
CA SER A 122 -3.11 -7.08 3.22
C SER A 122 -2.91 -8.36 4.04
N GLY A 123 -2.33 -9.39 3.43
CA GLY A 123 -1.95 -10.65 4.08
C GLY A 123 -0.89 -10.44 5.17
N TYR A 124 0.11 -9.60 4.92
CA TYR A 124 1.11 -9.19 5.92
C TYR A 124 0.43 -8.59 7.14
N LYS A 125 -0.45 -7.60 6.95
CA LYS A 125 -1.16 -6.92 8.04
C LYS A 125 -2.01 -7.90 8.83
N TRP A 126 -2.75 -8.78 8.16
CA TRP A 126 -3.50 -9.86 8.81
C TRP A 126 -2.58 -10.78 9.64
N ALA A 127 -1.49 -11.29 9.05
CA ALA A 127 -0.58 -12.21 9.74
C ALA A 127 0.09 -11.53 10.94
N TYR A 128 0.44 -10.25 10.81
CA TYR A 128 0.99 -9.44 11.89
C TYR A 128 0.03 -9.37 13.08
N LEU A 129 -1.25 -9.09 12.83
CA LEU A 129 -2.29 -8.99 13.86
C LEU A 129 -2.52 -10.34 14.56
N GLN A 130 -2.51 -11.44 13.80
CA GLN A 130 -2.66 -12.80 14.33
C GLN A 130 -1.39 -13.33 15.01
N GLY A 131 -0.28 -12.58 15.01
CA GLY A 131 0.99 -13.04 15.59
C GLY A 131 1.63 -14.20 14.82
N LYS A 132 1.27 -14.39 13.55
CA LYS A 132 1.80 -15.46 12.68
C LYS A 132 3.11 -15.01 12.04
N GLY A 133 4.22 -15.14 12.79
CA GLY A 133 5.55 -14.66 12.38
C GLY A 133 6.02 -15.16 11.01
N THR A 134 5.91 -16.46 10.74
CA THR A 134 6.31 -17.05 9.45
C THR A 134 5.49 -16.52 8.28
N ALA A 135 4.16 -16.53 8.39
CA ALA A 135 3.27 -16.00 7.35
C ALA A 135 3.51 -14.52 7.09
N ARG A 136 3.75 -13.73 8.16
CA ARG A 136 4.12 -12.32 8.05
C ARG A 136 5.37 -12.14 7.19
N SER A 137 6.43 -12.90 7.45
CA SER A 137 7.68 -12.80 6.67
C SER A 137 7.49 -13.24 5.21
N MET A 138 6.71 -14.29 4.96
CA MET A 138 6.38 -14.73 3.59
C MET A 138 5.68 -13.62 2.81
N PHE A 139 4.61 -13.06 3.36
CA PHE A 139 3.86 -11.97 2.71
C PHE A 139 4.71 -10.72 2.51
N PHE A 140 5.59 -10.40 3.47
CA PHE A 140 6.55 -9.29 3.33
C PHE A 140 7.46 -9.51 2.11
N ASN A 141 8.09 -10.68 2.02
CA ASN A 141 9.02 -11.00 0.95
C ASN A 141 8.33 -11.00 -0.42
N VAL A 142 7.10 -11.53 -0.54
CA VAL A 142 6.35 -11.47 -1.81
C VAL A 142 6.08 -10.03 -2.23
N ALA A 143 5.69 -9.15 -1.30
CA ALA A 143 5.47 -7.73 -1.61
C ALA A 143 6.78 -7.03 -2.06
N ILE A 144 7.89 -7.31 -1.40
CA ILE A 144 9.21 -6.75 -1.75
C ILE A 144 9.68 -7.26 -3.11
N LEU A 145 9.53 -8.55 -3.40
CA LEU A 145 9.86 -9.15 -4.69
C LEU A 145 9.01 -8.56 -5.83
N ALA A 146 7.74 -8.28 -5.59
CA ALA A 146 6.89 -7.59 -6.56
C ALA A 146 7.42 -6.18 -6.88
N ASN A 147 7.86 -5.43 -5.87
CA ASN A 147 8.48 -4.11 -6.07
C ASN A 147 9.78 -4.20 -6.87
N PHE A 148 10.70 -5.08 -6.49
CA PHE A 148 11.97 -5.24 -7.21
C PHE A 148 11.78 -5.70 -8.63
N THR A 149 10.88 -6.66 -8.87
CA THR A 149 10.59 -7.12 -10.22
C THR A 149 10.04 -5.99 -11.08
N MET A 150 9.12 -5.18 -10.55
CA MET A 150 8.61 -4.01 -11.27
C MET A 150 9.68 -2.97 -11.56
N LEU A 151 10.60 -2.72 -10.62
CA LEU A 151 11.74 -1.82 -10.84
C LEU A 151 12.65 -2.31 -11.96
N VAL A 152 12.96 -3.61 -11.99
CA VAL A 152 13.80 -4.20 -13.04
C VAL A 152 13.10 -4.14 -14.39
N VAL A 153 11.85 -4.61 -14.47
CA VAL A 153 11.07 -4.63 -15.72
C VAL A 153 10.85 -3.20 -16.24
N GLY A 154 10.43 -2.29 -15.37
CA GLY A 154 10.24 -0.89 -15.71
C GLY A 154 11.53 -0.17 -16.06
N GLY A 155 12.61 -0.43 -15.32
CA GLY A 155 13.94 0.15 -15.54
C GLY A 155 14.52 -0.28 -16.88
N ASN A 156 14.42 -1.56 -17.23
CA ASN A 156 14.84 -2.08 -18.54
C ASN A 156 14.04 -1.44 -19.68
N ALA A 157 12.72 -1.31 -19.51
CA ALA A 157 11.87 -0.67 -20.52
C ALA A 157 12.20 0.83 -20.68
N LEU A 158 12.45 1.52 -19.56
CA LEU A 158 12.86 2.93 -19.57
C LEU A 158 14.24 3.13 -20.21
N HIS A 159 15.19 2.24 -19.94
CA HIS A 159 16.50 2.26 -20.57
C HIS A 159 16.39 2.07 -22.09
N ALA A 160 15.65 1.06 -22.55
CA ALA A 160 15.43 0.83 -23.98
C ALA A 160 14.75 2.01 -24.69
N LYS A 161 13.89 2.74 -23.98
CA LYS A 161 13.23 3.93 -24.52
C LYS A 161 14.16 5.14 -24.58
N THR A 162 15.07 5.28 -23.63
CA THR A 162 15.98 6.44 -23.54
C THR A 162 17.21 6.28 -24.42
N SER A 163 17.68 5.04 -24.64
CA SER A 163 18.81 4.77 -25.53
C SER A 163 18.59 5.23 -26.97
N LEU A 164 17.33 5.25 -27.43
CA LEU A 164 16.92 5.76 -28.74
C LEU A 164 17.20 7.26 -28.95
N PHE A 165 17.37 8.03 -27.88
CA PHE A 165 17.61 9.48 -27.94
C PHE A 165 19.08 9.84 -27.68
N THR A 166 19.91 8.86 -27.33
CA THR A 166 21.34 9.04 -27.02
C THR A 166 22.27 8.40 -28.04
N SER A 167 21.72 7.67 -29.02
CA SER A 167 22.41 7.08 -30.17
C SER A 167 22.30 7.98 -31.40
#